data_AF-A0A1F7RPW2-F1
#
_entry.id   AF-A0A1F7RPW2-F1
#
_cell.length_a   1.000
_cell.length_b   1.000
_cell.length_c   1.000
_cell.angle_alpha   90.00
_cell.angle_beta   90.00
_cell.angle_gamma   90.00
#
_symmetry.space_group_name_H-M   'P 1'
#
loop_
_entity.id
_entity.type
_entity.pdbx_description
1 polymer ?
#
loop_
_entity_poly.entity_id
_entity_poly.type
_entity_poly.pdbx_seq_one_letter_code
_entity_poly.pdbx_strand_id
1 'polypeptide(L)'
;VVATRKDERLEGLKFHIVQQMNLDKSMSKSYVVAVDAVGAGMGEVVLFATGSAARQTPMTDNRPVDGIIMAIVDVMEIGGKIIYQKG
;
A
#
# COMPACT_ATOMS: atom_id res chain seq x y z
N VAL A 1 -5.27 3.86 -9.54
CA VAL A 1 -6.33 4.91 -9.67
C VAL A 1 -5.74 6.09 -10.40
N VAL A 2 -6.49 6.73 -11.30
CA VAL A 2 -6.07 7.95 -12.00
C VAL A 2 -7.12 9.03 -11.74
N ALA A 3 -6.67 10.22 -11.35
CA ALA A 3 -7.52 11.38 -11.15
C ALA A 3 -6.86 12.60 -11.82
N THR A 4 -7.63 13.43 -12.52
CA THR A 4 -7.16 14.68 -13.14
C THR A 4 -7.59 15.92 -12.36
N ARG A 5 -8.62 15.80 -11.51
CA ARG A 5 -9.03 16.84 -10.55
C ARG A 5 -8.81 16.30 -9.14
N LYS A 6 -7.88 16.91 -8.39
CA LYS A 6 -7.45 16.50 -7.04
C LYS A 6 -6.86 17.70 -6.28
N ASP A 7 -6.64 17.56 -4.98
CA ASP A 7 -5.86 18.53 -4.19
C ASP A 7 -4.45 18.64 -4.79
N GLU A 8 -3.93 19.85 -4.98
CA GLU A 8 -2.64 20.11 -5.62
C GLU A 8 -1.47 19.38 -4.94
N ARG A 9 -1.55 19.11 -3.63
CA ARG A 9 -0.52 18.38 -2.88
C ARG A 9 -0.48 16.90 -3.26
N LEU A 10 -1.51 16.38 -3.92
CA LEU A 10 -1.56 15.01 -4.43
C LEU A 10 -0.98 14.88 -5.84
N GLU A 11 -0.55 15.98 -6.46
CA GLU A 11 0.09 15.92 -7.77
C GLU A 11 1.41 15.14 -7.73
N GLY A 12 1.66 14.40 -8.81
CA GLY A 12 2.82 13.51 -8.94
C GLY A 12 2.77 12.22 -8.11
N LEU A 13 1.78 12.04 -7.22
CA LEU A 13 1.63 10.82 -6.45
C LEU A 13 0.96 9.71 -7.28
N LYS A 14 1.48 8.48 -7.14
CA LYS A 14 0.93 7.28 -7.75
C LYS A 14 -0.02 6.59 -6.77
N PHE A 15 -1.17 6.14 -7.27
CA PHE A 15 -2.22 5.53 -6.46
C PHE A 15 -2.51 4.10 -6.89
N HIS A 16 -2.42 3.17 -5.95
CA HIS A 16 -2.87 1.79 -6.13
C HIS A 16 -4.20 1.53 -5.44
N ILE A 17 -5.01 0.64 -6.02
CA ILE A 17 -6.05 -0.06 -5.27
C ILE A 17 -5.33 -1.22 -4.58
N VAL A 18 -5.33 -1.21 -3.25
CA VAL A 18 -4.71 -2.26 -2.43
C VAL A 18 -5.83 -3.05 -1.78
N GLN A 19 -5.93 -4.33 -2.13
CA GLN A 19 -6.90 -5.24 -1.55
C GLN A 19 -6.23 -6.01 -0.39
N GLN A 20 -6.91 -6.13 0.74
CA GLN A 20 -6.35 -6.83 1.90
C GLN A 20 -6.27 -8.34 1.62
N MET A 21 -5.16 -8.95 2.01
CA MET A 21 -4.92 -10.38 1.92
C MET A 21 -5.00 -10.99 3.33
N ASN A 22 -5.77 -12.06 3.48
CA ASN A 22 -5.86 -12.82 4.71
C ASN A 22 -4.60 -13.71 4.90
N LEU A 23 -4.40 -14.24 6.11
CA LEU A 23 -3.25 -15.11 6.43
C LEU A 23 -3.24 -16.42 5.62
N ASP A 24 -4.39 -16.85 5.11
CA ASP A 24 -4.54 -18.01 4.22
C ASP A 24 -4.33 -17.66 2.73
N LYS A 25 -3.90 -16.43 2.44
CA LYS A 25 -3.73 -15.83 1.10
C LYS A 25 -5.02 -15.57 0.33
N SER A 26 -6.19 -15.81 0.93
CA SER A 26 -7.44 -15.39 0.30
C SER A 26 -7.52 -13.86 0.30
N MET A 27 -8.04 -13.29 -0.79
CA MET A 27 -8.25 -11.85 -0.87
C MET A 27 -9.57 -11.49 -0.20
N SER A 28 -9.53 -10.52 0.72
CA SER A 28 -10.73 -10.03 1.39
C SER A 28 -11.55 -9.13 0.45
N LYS A 29 -12.80 -8.83 0.79
CA LYS A 29 -13.61 -7.86 0.04
C LYS A 29 -13.22 -6.40 0.34
N SER A 30 -12.36 -6.18 1.34
CA SER A 30 -11.90 -4.85 1.75
C SER A 30 -10.74 -4.39 0.86
N TYR A 31 -10.81 -3.13 0.44
CA TYR A 31 -9.76 -2.47 -0.31
C TYR A 31 -9.62 -1.02 0.15
N VAL A 32 -8.43 -0.47 -0.08
CA VAL A 32 -8.13 0.96 0.10
C VAL A 32 -7.48 1.51 -1.16
N VAL A 33 -7.56 2.83 -1.35
CA VAL A 33 -6.69 3.53 -2.30
C VAL A 33 -5.50 4.04 -1.51
N ALA A 34 -4.29 3.62 -1.88
CA ALA A 34 -3.07 4.00 -1.17
C ALA A 34 -2.07 4.66 -2.12
N VAL A 35 -1.34 5.65 -1.60
CA VAL A 35 -0.19 6.26 -2.27
C VAL A 35 0.97 5.27 -2.29
N ASP A 36 1.63 5.13 -3.43
CA ASP A 36 2.84 4.32 -3.58
C ASP A 36 4.09 5.13 -3.24
N ALA A 37 4.73 4.84 -2.11
CA ALA A 37 5.97 5.50 -1.71
C ALA A 37 7.24 4.69 -2.02
N VAL A 38 7.10 3.44 -2.47
CA VAL A 38 8.21 2.49 -2.59
C VAL A 38 8.37 1.88 -3.99
N GLY A 39 7.48 2.22 -4.93
CA GLY A 39 7.55 1.74 -6.31
C GLY A 39 6.91 0.36 -6.49
N ALA A 40 5.81 0.09 -5.78
CA ALA A 40 5.11 -1.18 -5.89
C ALA A 40 4.57 -1.45 -7.30
N GLY A 41 4.72 -2.70 -7.73
CA GLY A 41 4.18 -3.26 -8.95
C GLY A 41 2.77 -3.85 -8.78
N MET A 42 2.11 -4.11 -9.90
CA MET A 42 0.85 -4.86 -9.88
C MET A 42 1.08 -6.30 -9.40
N GLY A 43 0.27 -6.76 -8.46
CA GLY A 43 0.34 -8.12 -7.92
C GLY A 43 1.36 -8.33 -6.81
N GLU A 44 2.14 -7.31 -6.44
CA GLU A 44 3.05 -7.41 -5.29
C GLU A 44 2.27 -7.43 -3.97
N VAL A 45 2.74 -8.25 -3.03
CA VAL A 45 2.26 -8.19 -1.64
C VAL A 45 2.98 -7.05 -0.95
N VAL A 46 2.23 -6.21 -0.26
CA VAL A 46 2.75 -4.98 0.34
C VAL A 46 2.30 -4.83 1.79
N LEU A 47 3.07 -4.06 2.57
CA LEU A 47 2.60 -3.47 3.81
C LEU A 47 2.11 -2.06 3.53
N PHE A 48 0.92 -1.74 4.02
CA PHE A 48 0.35 -0.41 3.94
C PHE A 48 -0.06 0.07 5.33
N ALA A 49 0.04 1.38 5.54
CA ALA A 49 -0.44 2.05 6.76
C ALA A 49 -1.61 2.95 6.41
N THR A 50 -2.51 3.16 7.38
CA THR A 50 -3.65 4.07 7.25
C THR A 50 -3.70 5.13 8.34
N GLY A 51 -4.54 6.15 8.14
CA GLY A 51 -4.72 7.23 9.10
C GLY A 51 -3.51 8.18 9.15
N SER A 52 -3.20 8.71 10.34
CA SER A 52 -2.10 9.69 10.50
C SER A 52 -0.72 9.10 10.16
N ALA A 53 -0.53 7.80 10.36
CA ALA A 53 0.71 7.10 9.99
C ALA A 53 0.99 7.19 8.49
N ALA A 54 -0.05 7.30 7.64
CA ALA A 54 0.12 7.43 6.20
C ALA A 54 0.84 8.72 5.77
N ARG A 55 0.94 9.71 6.66
CA ARG A 55 1.67 10.98 6.45
C ARG A 55 3.07 11.00 7.04
N GLN A 56 3.51 9.92 7.70
CA GLN A 56 4.83 9.84 8.34
C GLN A 56 5.93 9.41 7.35
N THR A 57 5.92 9.98 6.15
CA THR A 57 6.98 9.78 5.15
C THR A 57 7.32 11.10 4.45
N PRO A 58 8.55 11.28 3.93
CA PRO A 58 8.90 12.48 3.17
C PRO A 58 7.96 12.73 1.97
N MET A 59 7.42 11.66 1.37
CA MET A 59 6.53 11.75 0.21
C MET A 59 5.13 12.27 0.59
N THR A 60 4.65 12.01 1.79
CA THR A 60 3.26 12.27 2.20
C THR A 60 3.11 13.22 3.39
N ASP A 61 4.21 13.78 3.88
CA ASP A 61 4.18 14.77 4.95
C ASP A 61 3.30 15.98 4.59
N ASN A 62 2.42 16.35 5.52
CA ASN A 62 1.43 17.43 5.36
C ASN A 62 0.51 17.32 4.11
N ARG A 63 0.36 16.13 3.53
CA ARG A 63 -0.55 15.86 2.41
C ARG A 63 -1.86 15.20 2.86
N PRO A 64 -2.99 15.39 2.16
CA PRO A 64 -4.27 14.76 2.51
C PRO A 64 -4.28 13.28 2.10
N VAL A 65 -3.49 12.46 2.78
CA VAL A 65 -3.32 11.03 2.54
C VAL A 65 -3.72 10.25 3.79
N ASP A 66 -4.55 9.23 3.61
CA ASP A 66 -5.02 8.31 4.66
C ASP A 66 -4.61 6.85 4.42
N GLY A 67 -3.92 6.56 3.30
CA GLY A 67 -3.40 5.25 2.93
C GLY A 67 -2.08 5.36 2.17
N ILE A 68 -1.07 4.61 2.59
CA ILE A 68 0.25 4.59 1.94
C ILE A 68 0.82 3.17 1.90
N ILE A 69 1.42 2.80 0.78
CA ILE A 69 2.27 1.61 0.65
C ILE A 69 3.66 2.00 1.13
N MET A 70 4.12 1.34 2.19
CA MET A 70 5.39 1.67 2.86
C MET A 70 6.45 0.57 2.77
N ALA A 71 6.06 -0.64 2.32
CA ALA A 71 7.00 -1.72 2.02
C ALA A 71 6.43 -2.70 1.00
N ILE A 72 7.31 -3.31 0.21
CA ILE A 72 7.02 -4.50 -0.60
C ILE A 72 7.51 -5.71 0.20
N VAL A 73 6.69 -6.74 0.30
CA VAL A 73 7.00 -7.94 1.07
C VAL A 73 7.87 -8.87 0.23
N ASP A 74 9.00 -9.29 0.77
CA ASP A 74 9.84 -10.33 0.16
C ASP A 74 9.41 -11.72 0.65
N VAL A 75 9.20 -11.88 1.96
CA VAL A 75 8.81 -13.14 2.59
C VAL A 75 7.78 -12.89 3.69
N MET A 76 6.78 -13.75 3.78
CA MET A 76 5.84 -13.81 4.91
C MET A 76 5.86 -15.21 5.51
N GLU A 77 6.16 -15.28 6.81
CA GLU A 77 6.25 -16.51 7.58
C GLU A 77 5.23 -16.49 8.72
N ILE A 78 4.54 -17.61 8.91
CA ILE A 78 3.63 -17.81 10.05
C ILE A 78 3.93 -19.16 10.68
N GLY A 79 4.34 -19.15 11.95
CA GLY A 79 4.59 -20.36 12.73
C GLY A 79 5.65 -21.28 12.12
N GLY A 80 6.78 -20.73 11.64
CA GLY A 80 7.86 -21.53 11.05
C GLY A 80 7.63 -21.93 9.59
N LYS A 81 6.51 -21.53 8.98
CA LYS A 81 6.18 -21.87 7.59
C LYS A 81 6.14 -20.61 6.73
N ILE A 82 6.96 -20.60 5.68
CA ILE A 82 6.88 -19.59 4.63
C ILE A 82 5.54 -19.77 3.92
N ILE A 83 4.68 -18.78 4.05
CA ILE A 83 3.42 -18.75 3.33
C ILE A 83 3.56 -17.91 2.07
N TYR A 84 4.33 -16.82 2.04
CA TYR A 84 4.56 -16.07 0.80
C TYR A 84 6.06 -15.82 0.61
N GLN A 85 6.51 -15.91 -0.63
CA GLN A 85 7.85 -15.53 -1.04
C GLN A 85 7.75 -14.88 -2.42
N LYS A 86 8.29 -13.67 -2.54
CA LYS A 86 8.41 -12.95 -3.79
C LYS A 86 9.33 -13.74 -4.74
N GLY A 87 8.88 -13.89 -5.99
CA GLY A 87 9.61 -14.59 -7.05
C GLY A 87 10.83 -13.83 -7.54
#